data_AF-A0AAN7BS55-F1
#
_entry.id   AF-A0AAN7BS55-F1
#
_cell.length_a   1.000
_cell.length_b   1.000
_cell.length_c   1.000
_cell.angle_alpha   90.00
_cell.angle_beta   90.00
_cell.angle_gamma   90.00
#
_symmetry.space_group_name_H-M   'P 1'
#
loop_
_entity.id
_entity.type
_entity.pdbx_description
1 polymer ?
#
loop_
_entity_poly.entity_id
_entity_poly.type
_entity_poly.pdbx_seq_one_letter_code
_entity_poly.pdbx_strand_id
1 'polypeptide(L)'
;MSLPTLPQINSSTRFPQSCASISLQLLTYLDTIFPQPPFLTLSIGSGPGLLEALLLYHFPLRSETFFGVEVSSQVNRYLSKENVIIVNGTWDIVDPGTEEKLQGKEEVKGLIFVYPREVKLVERYLREKKKVEVVVWIGPRCDEEGFERVLGDWGVREEEVKGLVEDGEVVGVWRRRKV
;
A
#
# COMPACT_ATOMS: atom_id res chain seq x y z
N MET A 1 3.00 22.98 -10.93
CA MET A 1 1.64 22.51 -11.26
C MET A 1 0.99 22.10 -9.97
N SER A 2 -0.22 22.58 -9.68
CA SER A 2 -1.00 22.14 -8.53
C SER A 2 -1.44 20.68 -8.72
N LEU A 3 -1.51 19.91 -7.64
CA LEU A 3 -2.10 18.56 -7.69
C LEU A 3 -3.58 18.67 -8.11
N PRO A 4 -4.14 17.64 -8.80
CA PRO A 4 -5.56 17.58 -9.10
C PRO A 4 -6.40 17.56 -7.82
N THR A 5 -7.64 18.06 -7.90
CA THR A 5 -8.62 17.90 -6.82
C THR A 5 -8.93 16.41 -6.60
N LEU A 6 -8.92 15.98 -5.35
CA LEU A 6 -9.27 14.61 -4.98
C LEU A 6 -10.78 14.38 -5.15
N PRO A 7 -11.20 13.20 -5.65
CA PRO A 7 -12.60 12.85 -5.73
C PRO A 7 -13.20 12.69 -4.33
N GLN A 8 -14.50 12.98 -4.20
CA GLN A 8 -15.24 12.67 -2.98
C GLN A 8 -15.50 11.16 -2.90
N ILE A 9 -15.28 10.57 -1.73
CA ILE A 9 -15.50 9.15 -1.44
C ILE A 9 -16.52 8.99 -0.31
N ASN A 10 -17.76 8.70 -0.68
CA ASN A 10 -18.88 8.48 0.24
C ASN A 10 -19.20 6.99 0.42
N SER A 11 -19.11 6.21 -0.66
CA SER A 11 -19.24 4.74 -0.68
C SER A 11 -18.07 4.11 -1.44
N SER A 12 -17.96 2.77 -1.39
CA SER A 12 -17.02 2.04 -2.24
C SER A 12 -17.29 2.36 -3.70
N THR A 13 -16.26 2.88 -4.37
CA THR A 13 -16.34 3.39 -5.74
C THR A 13 -15.11 2.98 -6.53
N ARG A 14 -15.31 2.38 -7.69
CA ARG A 14 -14.25 2.12 -8.67
C ARG A 14 -13.86 3.39 -9.43
N PHE A 15 -12.57 3.74 -9.37
CA PHE A 15 -12.00 4.85 -10.13
C PHE A 15 -11.20 4.31 -11.32
N PRO A 16 -11.32 4.88 -12.54
CA PRO A 16 -10.53 4.44 -13.69
C PRO A 16 -9.01 4.50 -13.49
N GLN A 17 -8.54 5.33 -12.55
CA GLN A 17 -7.13 5.54 -12.22
C GLN A 17 -6.66 4.68 -11.03
N SER A 18 -7.51 3.81 -10.47
CA SER A 18 -7.16 2.91 -9.36
C SER A 18 -7.37 1.46 -9.77
N CYS A 19 -6.49 0.58 -9.30
CA CYS A 19 -6.62 -0.86 -9.51
C CYS A 19 -7.61 -1.53 -8.54
N ALA A 20 -8.09 -0.81 -7.54
CA ALA A 20 -9.12 -1.25 -6.61
C ALA A 20 -10.17 -0.15 -6.39
N SER A 21 -11.39 -0.55 -6.03
CA SER A 21 -12.37 0.39 -5.48
C SER A 21 -11.86 1.01 -4.17
N ILE A 22 -12.26 2.26 -3.93
CA ILE A 22 -11.83 3.03 -2.76
C ILE A 22 -13.08 3.49 -2.02
N SER A 23 -13.07 3.34 -0.70
CA SER A 23 -14.12 3.80 0.21
C SER A 23 -13.50 4.47 1.43
N LEU A 24 -14.25 5.33 2.12
CA LEU A 24 -13.80 5.89 3.40
C LEU A 24 -13.61 4.79 4.47
N GLN A 25 -14.40 3.72 4.40
CA GLN A 25 -14.26 2.56 5.28
C GLN A 25 -12.93 1.84 5.05
N LEU A 26 -12.53 1.64 3.79
CA LEU A 26 -11.21 1.13 3.45
C LEU A 26 -10.11 2.01 4.03
N LEU A 27 -10.15 3.33 3.79
CA LEU A 27 -9.11 4.23 4.29
C LEU A 27 -9.00 4.22 5.81
N THR A 28 -10.15 4.23 6.50
CA THR A 28 -10.21 4.14 7.96
C THR A 28 -9.64 2.81 8.44
N TYR A 29 -9.98 1.71 7.77
CA TYR A 29 -9.46 0.41 8.11
C TYR A 29 -7.93 0.35 7.92
N LEU A 30 -7.40 0.84 6.78
CA LEU A 30 -5.96 0.96 6.54
C LEU A 30 -5.27 1.79 7.64
N ASP A 31 -5.88 2.92 8.04
CA ASP A 31 -5.37 3.73 9.15
C ASP A 31 -5.35 2.97 10.49
N THR A 32 -6.31 2.10 10.75
CA THR A 32 -6.31 1.34 12.01
C THR A 32 -5.31 0.18 12.03
N ILE A 33 -5.13 -0.50 10.90
CA ILE A 33 -4.34 -1.74 10.86
C ILE A 33 -2.85 -1.50 10.68
N PHE A 34 -2.48 -0.44 9.96
CA PHE A 34 -1.07 -0.13 9.75
C PHE A 34 -0.43 0.39 11.02
N PRO A 35 0.87 0.11 11.21
CA PRO A 35 1.67 0.73 12.26
C PRO A 35 1.46 2.24 12.27
N GLN A 36 1.25 2.78 13.47
CA GLN A 36 1.16 4.22 13.69
C GLN A 36 2.55 4.85 13.63
N PRO A 37 2.65 6.17 13.40
CA PRO A 37 3.92 6.88 13.53
C PRO A 37 4.62 6.55 14.85
N PRO A 38 5.96 6.40 14.86
CA PRO A 38 6.90 6.78 13.79
C PRO A 38 7.19 5.73 12.70
N PHE A 39 6.54 4.56 12.73
CA PHE A 39 6.90 3.44 11.82
C PHE A 39 6.43 3.64 10.39
N LEU A 40 7.25 3.20 9.43
CA LEU A 40 6.97 3.41 8.01
C LEU A 40 6.00 2.37 7.42
N THR A 41 5.16 2.85 6.50
CA THR A 41 4.35 2.04 5.58
C THR A 41 4.68 2.41 4.13
N LEU A 42 4.93 1.40 3.30
CA LEU A 42 5.18 1.59 1.86
C LEU A 42 4.01 1.03 1.03
N SER A 43 3.49 1.83 0.10
CA SER A 43 2.57 1.39 -0.95
C SER A 43 3.33 1.07 -2.22
N ILE A 44 3.44 -0.22 -2.54
CA ILE A 44 4.30 -0.70 -3.63
C ILE A 44 3.51 -0.73 -4.93
N GLY A 45 4.02 -0.02 -5.94
CA GLY A 45 3.32 0.16 -7.21
C GLY A 45 2.16 1.14 -7.08
N SER A 46 2.40 2.30 -6.45
CA SER A 46 1.35 3.28 -6.13
C SER A 46 0.66 3.88 -7.36
N GLY A 47 1.23 3.71 -8.56
CA GLY A 47 0.59 4.12 -9.80
C GLY A 47 0.26 5.61 -9.79
N PRO A 48 -1.00 6.00 -10.12
CA PRO A 48 -1.41 7.41 -10.07
C PRO A 48 -1.40 8.06 -8.68
N GLY A 49 -1.29 7.27 -7.61
CA GLY A 49 -1.20 7.78 -6.24
C GLY A 49 -2.55 8.14 -5.60
N LEU A 50 -3.68 7.69 -6.17
CA LEU A 50 -5.01 8.13 -5.74
C LEU A 50 -5.39 7.61 -4.34
N LEU A 51 -5.14 6.31 -4.08
CA LEU A 51 -5.43 5.70 -2.77
C LEU A 51 -4.64 6.39 -1.67
N GLU A 52 -3.34 6.60 -1.92
CA GLU A 52 -2.41 7.19 -0.99
C GLU A 52 -2.75 8.65 -0.72
N ALA A 53 -3.07 9.42 -1.78
CA ALA A 53 -3.44 10.81 -1.62
C ALA A 53 -4.76 10.97 -0.83
N LEU A 54 -5.75 10.10 -1.07
CA LEU A 54 -6.98 10.08 -0.28
C LEU A 54 -6.72 9.67 1.18
N LEU A 55 -5.87 8.66 1.42
CA LEU A 55 -5.48 8.27 2.77
C LEU A 55 -4.83 9.43 3.52
N LEU A 56 -3.86 10.11 2.91
CA LEU A 56 -3.17 11.25 3.52
C LEU A 56 -4.08 12.48 3.70
N TYR A 57 -5.06 12.67 2.82
CA TYR A 57 -6.06 13.72 2.97
C TYR A 57 -6.93 13.52 4.21
N HIS A 58 -7.39 12.28 4.45
CA HIS A 58 -8.22 11.96 5.61
C HIS A 58 -7.42 11.76 6.90
N PHE A 59 -6.17 11.30 6.81
CA PHE A 59 -5.28 10.98 7.94
C PHE A 59 -3.92 11.69 7.78
N PRO A 60 -3.88 13.03 7.94
CA PRO A 60 -2.69 13.83 7.64
C PRO A 60 -1.47 13.49 8.51
N LEU A 61 -1.65 12.94 9.71
CA LEU A 61 -0.54 12.49 10.56
C LEU A 61 0.32 11.38 9.91
N ARG A 62 -0.21 10.70 8.88
CA ARG A 62 0.52 9.69 8.11
C ARG A 62 1.47 10.28 7.08
N SER A 63 1.41 11.58 6.78
CA SER A 63 2.24 12.18 5.72
C SER A 63 3.73 12.06 5.99
N GLU A 64 4.14 11.82 7.24
CA GLU A 64 5.54 11.61 7.59
C GLU A 64 6.00 10.14 7.49
N THR A 65 5.06 9.19 7.40
CA THR A 65 5.34 7.75 7.57
C THR A 65 4.76 6.86 6.47
N PHE A 66 3.93 7.40 5.59
CA PHE A 66 3.34 6.67 4.47
C PHE A 66 3.87 7.18 3.13
N PHE A 67 4.44 6.27 2.34
CA PHE A 67 5.08 6.59 1.06
C PHE A 67 4.60 5.66 -0.05
N GLY A 68 4.25 6.22 -1.21
CA GLY A 68 4.05 5.48 -2.44
C GLY A 68 5.38 5.18 -3.12
N VAL A 69 5.53 4.00 -3.70
CA VAL A 69 6.70 3.56 -4.46
C VAL A 69 6.28 3.30 -5.90
N GLU A 70 6.92 3.97 -6.84
CA GLU A 70 6.58 3.89 -8.26
C GLU A 70 7.84 3.93 -9.12
N VAL A 71 7.84 3.26 -10.27
CA VAL A 71 8.97 3.23 -11.21
C VAL A 71 8.99 4.50 -12.07
N SER A 72 7.81 5.04 -12.42
CA SER A 72 7.71 6.18 -13.33
C SER A 72 7.03 7.40 -12.67
N SER A 73 7.79 8.49 -12.60
CA SER A 73 7.27 9.79 -12.14
C SER A 73 6.17 10.38 -13.02
N GLN A 74 5.99 9.86 -14.24
CA GLN A 74 4.93 10.30 -15.16
C GLN A 74 3.56 9.68 -14.83
N VAL A 75 3.53 8.59 -14.06
CA VAL A 75 2.29 7.90 -13.71
C VAL A 75 1.61 8.59 -12.53
N ASN A 76 2.39 9.01 -11.52
CA ASN A 76 1.86 9.69 -10.34
C ASN A 76 1.16 11.01 -10.71
N ARG A 77 -0.07 11.17 -10.24
CA ARG A 77 -0.91 12.36 -10.50
C ARG A 77 -1.40 13.00 -9.23
N TYR A 78 -1.73 12.20 -8.22
CA TYR A 78 -2.45 12.66 -7.03
C TYR A 78 -1.54 12.80 -5.80
N LEU A 79 -0.54 11.92 -5.65
CA LEU A 79 0.31 11.93 -4.46
C LEU A 79 1.37 13.04 -4.56
N SER A 80 1.63 13.70 -3.42
CA SER A 80 2.66 14.74 -3.34
C SER A 80 4.04 14.15 -3.69
N LYS A 81 4.93 14.97 -4.27
CA LYS A 81 6.31 14.51 -4.57
C LYS A 81 7.05 14.06 -3.31
N GLU A 82 6.66 14.60 -2.16
CA GLU A 82 7.32 14.35 -0.88
C GLU A 82 6.91 13.00 -0.29
N ASN A 83 5.78 12.44 -0.76
CA ASN A 83 5.27 11.14 -0.38
C ASN A 83 5.46 10.07 -1.47
N VAL A 84 6.16 10.37 -2.57
CA VAL A 84 6.44 9.40 -3.64
C VAL A 84 7.93 9.10 -3.72
N ILE A 85 8.30 7.83 -3.68
CA ILE A 85 9.65 7.34 -3.92
C ILE A 85 9.70 6.76 -5.34
N ILE A 86 10.61 7.28 -6.16
CA ILE A 86 10.79 6.82 -7.55
C ILE A 86 11.95 5.83 -7.60
N VAL A 87 11.67 4.61 -8.03
CA VAL A 87 12.67 3.54 -8.18
C VAL A 87 13.04 3.31 -9.64
N ASN A 88 14.17 2.66 -9.90
CA ASN A 88 14.71 2.49 -11.25
C ASN A 88 14.11 1.29 -12.00
N GLY A 89 13.41 0.40 -11.30
CA GLY A 89 12.75 -0.74 -11.91
C GLY A 89 11.73 -1.41 -11.02
N THR A 90 10.88 -2.23 -11.65
CA THR A 90 9.80 -2.99 -10.99
C THR A 90 10.27 -3.81 -9.81
N TRP A 91 11.52 -4.26 -9.81
CA TRP A 91 12.08 -5.18 -8.82
C TRP A 91 12.87 -4.50 -7.71
N ASP A 92 12.97 -3.18 -7.74
CA ASP A 92 13.73 -2.42 -6.77
C ASP A 92 13.06 -2.45 -5.41
N ILE A 93 13.89 -2.58 -4.37
CA ILE A 93 13.47 -2.59 -2.98
C ILE A 93 13.94 -1.29 -2.36
N VAL A 94 13.00 -0.47 -1.91
CA VAL A 94 13.29 0.79 -1.22
C VAL A 94 13.94 0.50 0.13
N ASP A 95 15.18 0.92 0.34
CA ASP A 95 15.88 0.83 1.62
C ASP A 95 15.88 2.18 2.36
N PRO A 96 15.27 2.27 3.56
CA PRO A 96 15.31 3.48 4.38
C PRO A 96 16.72 4.01 4.65
N GLY A 97 17.74 3.15 4.68
CA GLY A 97 19.13 3.56 4.91
C GLY A 97 19.77 4.31 3.74
N THR A 98 19.24 4.15 2.52
CA THR A 98 19.80 4.77 1.31
C THR A 98 18.83 5.73 0.64
N GLU A 99 17.54 5.62 0.91
CA GLU A 99 16.51 6.51 0.36
C GLU A 99 16.48 7.82 1.14
N GLU A 100 16.82 8.93 0.46
CA GLU A 100 16.88 10.27 1.03
C GLU A 100 15.59 10.66 1.76
N LYS A 101 14.43 10.35 1.18
CA LYS A 101 13.12 10.66 1.77
C LYS A 101 12.83 9.91 3.06
N LEU A 102 13.54 8.81 3.31
CA LEU A 102 13.37 7.96 4.48
C LEU A 102 14.51 8.11 5.49
N GLN A 103 15.52 8.94 5.23
CA GLN A 103 16.61 9.17 6.16
C GLN A 103 16.10 9.71 7.51
N GLY A 104 16.59 9.12 8.59
CA GLY A 104 16.16 9.46 9.95
C GLY A 104 14.77 8.94 10.34
N LYS A 105 14.10 8.18 9.47
CA LYS A 105 12.82 7.52 9.78
C LYS A 105 13.04 6.09 10.31
N GLU A 106 12.05 5.59 11.01
CA GLU A 106 12.06 4.24 11.60
C GLU A 106 11.93 3.13 10.55
N GLU A 107 12.05 1.87 10.99
CA GLU A 107 11.95 0.71 10.12
C GLU A 107 10.57 0.61 9.41
N VAL A 108 10.57 0.02 8.21
CA VAL A 108 9.35 -0.33 7.47
C VAL A 108 8.66 -1.50 8.16
N LYS A 109 7.47 -1.22 8.69
CA LYS A 109 6.64 -2.20 9.39
C LYS A 109 5.33 -2.53 8.65
N GLY A 110 4.89 -1.65 7.76
CA GLY A 110 3.71 -1.86 6.90
C GLY A 110 4.07 -1.97 5.42
N LEU A 111 3.45 -2.90 4.71
CA LEU A 111 3.44 -2.93 3.25
C LEU A 111 2.00 -3.00 2.74
N ILE A 112 1.72 -2.30 1.66
CA ILE A 112 0.49 -2.48 0.89
C ILE A 112 0.81 -2.72 -0.59
N PHE A 113 0.11 -3.69 -1.16
CA PHE A 113 0.15 -4.03 -2.57
C PHE A 113 -1.25 -3.91 -3.13
N VAL A 114 -1.48 -2.95 -4.04
CA VAL A 114 -2.76 -2.80 -4.73
C VAL A 114 -2.61 -3.39 -6.12
N TYR A 115 -3.21 -4.55 -6.31
CA TYR A 115 -3.18 -5.38 -7.51
C TYR A 115 -1.78 -5.51 -8.15
N PRO A 116 -0.79 -6.04 -7.40
CA PRO A 116 0.56 -6.22 -7.93
C PRO A 116 0.54 -7.17 -9.14
N ARG A 117 1.31 -6.84 -10.18
CA ARG A 117 1.35 -7.65 -11.42
C ARG A 117 2.09 -8.97 -11.26
N GLU A 118 3.02 -9.07 -10.31
CA GLU A 118 3.92 -10.20 -10.17
C GLU A 118 4.07 -10.63 -8.72
N VAL A 119 3.74 -11.90 -8.42
CA VAL A 119 3.90 -12.52 -7.10
C VAL A 119 5.33 -12.41 -6.58
N LYS A 120 6.32 -12.57 -7.46
CA LYS A 120 7.75 -12.47 -7.12
C LYS A 120 8.13 -11.11 -6.51
N LEU A 121 7.39 -10.04 -6.83
CA LEU A 121 7.67 -8.71 -6.26
C LEU A 121 7.32 -8.72 -4.77
N VAL A 122 6.16 -9.28 -4.44
CA VAL A 122 5.71 -9.49 -3.08
C VAL A 122 6.72 -10.36 -2.32
N GLU A 123 7.11 -11.51 -2.88
CA GLU A 123 8.13 -12.40 -2.28
C GLU A 123 9.43 -11.65 -1.96
N ARG A 124 9.91 -10.81 -2.89
CA ARG A 124 11.15 -10.06 -2.71
C ARG A 124 11.01 -9.05 -1.57
N TYR A 125 9.93 -8.27 -1.51
CA TYR A 125 9.71 -7.34 -0.41
C TYR A 125 9.62 -8.05 0.94
N LEU A 126 8.88 -9.17 1.02
CA LEU A 126 8.76 -9.95 2.26
C LEU A 126 10.10 -10.56 2.69
N ARG A 127 10.94 -10.97 1.73
CA ARG A 127 12.28 -11.48 2.00
C ARG A 127 13.21 -10.39 2.51
N GLU A 128 13.26 -9.23 1.87
CA GLU A 128 14.23 -8.18 2.23
C GLU A 128 13.78 -7.36 3.45
N LYS A 129 12.46 -7.13 3.63
CA LYS A 129 11.93 -6.32 4.72
C LYS A 129 11.62 -7.13 5.97
N LYS A 130 12.70 -7.54 6.65
CA LYS A 130 12.68 -8.39 7.85
C LYS A 130 11.97 -7.82 9.07
N LYS A 131 11.43 -6.61 9.01
CA LYS A 131 10.79 -5.90 10.11
C LYS A 131 9.32 -5.58 9.84
N VAL A 132 8.83 -5.95 8.66
CA VAL A 132 7.42 -5.85 8.32
C VAL A 132 6.61 -6.71 9.27
N GLU A 133 5.57 -6.13 9.83
CA GLU A 133 4.63 -6.74 10.77
C GLU A 133 3.25 -6.93 10.13
N VAL A 134 2.92 -6.09 9.14
CA VAL A 134 1.61 -6.03 8.50
C VAL A 134 1.77 -5.93 6.99
N VAL A 135 1.07 -6.80 6.26
CA VAL A 135 0.99 -6.74 4.80
C VAL A 135 -0.47 -6.71 4.41
N VAL A 136 -0.82 -5.75 3.57
CA VAL A 136 -2.15 -5.65 2.96
C VAL A 136 -2.02 -5.93 1.47
N TRP A 137 -2.89 -6.79 0.97
CA TRP A 137 -3.07 -7.01 -0.46
C TRP A 137 -4.51 -6.62 -0.82
N ILE A 138 -4.67 -5.85 -1.88
CA ILE A 138 -5.99 -5.47 -2.39
C ILE A 138 -6.05 -5.83 -3.87
N GLY A 139 -7.06 -6.56 -4.31
CA GLY A 139 -7.20 -6.91 -5.72
C GLY A 139 -8.41 -7.78 -6.03
N PRO A 140 -8.54 -8.24 -7.29
CA PRO A 140 -9.61 -9.12 -7.72
C PRO A 140 -9.58 -10.45 -6.98
N ARG A 141 -10.72 -10.92 -6.50
CA ARG A 141 -10.83 -12.17 -5.73
C ARG A 141 -10.33 -13.40 -6.51
N CYS A 142 -10.51 -13.43 -7.83
CA CYS A 142 -10.04 -14.53 -8.68
C CYS A 142 -8.52 -14.67 -8.71
N ASP A 143 -7.78 -13.59 -8.43
CA ASP A 143 -6.32 -13.56 -8.48
C ASP A 143 -5.69 -13.78 -7.10
N GLU A 144 -6.50 -13.78 -6.02
CA GLU A 144 -6.03 -13.90 -4.64
C GLU A 144 -5.23 -15.20 -4.40
N GLU A 145 -5.71 -16.33 -4.94
CA GLU A 145 -5.09 -17.66 -4.73
C GLU A 145 -3.60 -17.67 -5.12
N GLY A 146 -3.23 -16.91 -6.17
CA GLY A 146 -1.84 -16.79 -6.62
C GLY A 146 -0.92 -16.11 -5.61
N PHE A 147 -1.44 -15.20 -4.79
CA PHE A 147 -0.69 -14.47 -3.76
C PHE A 147 -0.81 -15.11 -2.37
N GLU A 148 -1.92 -15.82 -2.11
CA GLU A 148 -2.23 -16.42 -0.81
C GLU A 148 -1.13 -17.38 -0.34
N ARG A 149 -0.54 -18.16 -1.26
CA ARG A 149 0.58 -19.06 -0.92
C ARG A 149 1.76 -18.30 -0.30
N VAL A 150 2.22 -17.25 -0.96
CA VAL A 150 3.39 -16.47 -0.52
C VAL A 150 3.10 -15.71 0.77
N LEU A 151 1.92 -15.10 0.87
CA LEU A 151 1.52 -14.33 2.05
C LEU A 151 1.22 -15.24 3.25
N GLY A 152 0.65 -16.42 3.01
CA GLY A 152 0.39 -17.45 4.02
C GLY A 152 1.65 -18.14 4.54
N ASP A 153 2.67 -18.31 3.70
CA ASP A 153 3.99 -18.78 4.15
C ASP A 153 4.62 -17.76 5.10
N TRP A 154 4.47 -16.46 4.80
CA TRP A 154 5.02 -15.35 5.57
C TRP A 154 4.27 -15.04 6.88
N GLY A 155 2.94 -15.08 6.88
CA GLY A 155 2.10 -14.55 7.96
C GLY A 155 0.85 -15.38 8.25
N VAL A 156 0.03 -14.83 9.14
CA VAL A 156 -1.30 -15.35 9.46
C VAL A 156 -2.32 -14.37 8.89
N ARG A 157 -3.25 -14.87 8.08
CA ARG A 157 -4.34 -14.09 7.49
C ARG A 157 -5.36 -13.73 8.56
N GLU A 158 -5.77 -12.46 8.62
CA GLU A 158 -6.89 -12.02 9.44
C GLU A 158 -8.23 -12.39 8.80
N GLU A 159 -9.30 -12.36 9.59
CA GLU A 159 -10.65 -12.54 9.06
C GLU A 159 -10.99 -11.41 8.08
N GLU A 160 -11.61 -11.77 6.96
CA GLU A 160 -11.98 -10.82 5.92
C GLU A 160 -13.04 -9.83 6.44
N VAL A 161 -12.76 -8.54 6.31
CA VAL A 161 -13.73 -7.47 6.62
C VAL A 161 -14.51 -7.12 5.35
N LYS A 162 -15.82 -7.35 5.37
CA LYS A 162 -16.72 -7.09 4.24
C LYS A 162 -17.02 -5.60 4.07
N GLY A 163 -17.32 -5.19 2.84
CA GLY A 163 -17.78 -3.84 2.51
C GLY A 163 -16.68 -2.79 2.38
N LEU A 164 -15.41 -3.16 2.55
CA LEU A 164 -14.28 -2.25 2.34
C LEU A 164 -14.10 -1.88 0.87
N VAL A 165 -14.34 -2.86 -0.01
CA VAL A 165 -14.20 -2.78 -1.47
C VAL A 165 -15.48 -3.30 -2.14
N GLU A 166 -15.66 -3.02 -3.43
CA GLU A 166 -16.75 -3.53 -4.26
C GLU A 166 -16.73 -5.06 -4.39
N ASP A 167 -17.89 -5.63 -4.73
CA ASP A 167 -18.03 -7.07 -4.99
C ASP A 167 -17.06 -7.53 -6.08
N GLY A 168 -16.45 -8.70 -5.86
CA GLY A 168 -15.43 -9.26 -6.75
C GLY A 168 -14.00 -8.82 -6.40
N GLU A 169 -13.82 -7.87 -5.48
CA GLU A 169 -12.52 -7.53 -4.89
C GLU A 169 -12.39 -8.10 -3.47
N VAL A 170 -11.18 -8.11 -2.95
CA VAL A 170 -10.88 -8.50 -1.57
C VAL A 170 -9.73 -7.67 -1.00
N VAL A 171 -9.83 -7.39 0.30
CA VAL A 171 -8.75 -6.82 1.12
C VAL A 171 -8.25 -7.95 2.01
N GLY A 172 -7.09 -8.50 1.66
CA GLY A 172 -6.42 -9.48 2.51
C GLY A 172 -5.43 -8.78 3.43
N VAL A 173 -5.48 -9.12 4.72
CA VAL A 173 -4.54 -8.61 5.73
C VAL A 173 -3.79 -9.79 6.34
N TRP A 174 -2.46 -9.72 6.32
CA TRP A 174 -1.60 -10.70 6.97
C TRP A 174 -0.77 -10.02 8.06
N ARG A 175 -0.71 -10.66 9.22
CA ARG A 175 0.21 -10.31 10.30
C ARG A 175 1.38 -11.27 10.30
N ARG A 176 2.58 -10.75 10.53
CA ARG A 176 3.77 -11.59 10.59
C ARG A 176 3.60 -12.68 11.65
N ARG A 177 3.94 -13.92 11.30
CA ARG A 177 3.98 -15.03 12.25
C ARG A 177 5.02 -14.72 13.33
N LYS A 178 4.62 -14.77 14.60
CA LYS A 178 5.57 -14.75 15.71
C LYS A 178 6.34 -16.06 15.67
N VAL A 179 7.66 -15.96 15.54
CA VAL A 179 8.59 -17.10 15.64
C VAL A 179 8.89 -17.34 17.11
#